data_AF-A0A4Q4D2X4-F1
#
_entry.id   AF-A0A4Q4D2X4-F1
#
_cell.length_a   1.000
_cell.length_b   1.000
_cell.length_c   1.000
_cell.angle_alpha   90.00
_cell.angle_beta   90.00
_cell.angle_gamma   90.00
#
_symmetry.space_group_name_H-M   'P 1'
#
loop_
_entity.id
_entity.type
_entity.pdbx_description
1 polymer ?
#
loop_
_entity_poly.entity_id
_entity_poly.type
_entity_poly.pdbx_seq_one_letter_code
_entity_poly.pdbx_strand_id
1 'polypeptide(L)'
;MFSLQSSTDSEAVTRASGDASLAPSVAVEAVLQTALQPAQSEGSDYDEVSLPESVVEELGERDRSLEPYERPGLDDDEPQEPWGTGKRWMVGVAVGAGLLAVLLQTLWGWPGWRRRTGDRSAGPLPAPALPAIEQRREEATTQLTALAESLPAVPAGERLDRATLAREAAEPLLRSDDLLDVTGALVLARAGRREVAIALGRARAPYRVCFFDPTHATGSQRAAWRFGDTEVEVPVCRTCRRAIASGRAPETLRVPHRGRLRPYYEDDSVWAETGFGSLTSDLSDLAARVAAERRSR
;
A
#
# COMPACT_ATOMS: atom_id res chain seq x y z
N MET A 1 -12.80 20.12 8.81
CA MET A 1 -12.61 20.90 10.04
C MET A 1 -11.40 20.38 10.80
N PHE A 2 -11.47 19.18 11.38
CA PHE A 2 -10.33 18.52 12.05
C PHE A 2 -9.05 18.45 11.21
N SER A 3 -9.16 18.11 9.92
CA SER A 3 -7.99 18.01 9.02
C SER A 3 -7.24 19.33 8.80
N LEU A 4 -7.92 20.48 8.86
CA LEU A 4 -7.26 21.79 8.71
C LEU A 4 -6.56 22.17 10.01
N GLN A 5 -7.26 22.01 11.14
CA GLN A 5 -6.71 22.25 12.47
C GLN A 5 -5.46 21.40 12.75
N SER A 6 -5.51 20.12 12.37
CA SER A 6 -4.40 19.20 12.49
C SER A 6 -3.19 19.62 11.64
N SER A 7 -3.40 20.28 10.49
CA SER A 7 -2.31 20.80 9.65
C SER A 7 -1.65 22.00 10.33
N THR A 8 -2.46 22.97 10.78
CA THR A 8 -2.00 24.18 11.48
C THR A 8 -1.20 23.84 12.74
N ASP A 9 -1.69 22.90 13.54
CA ASP A 9 -1.03 22.45 14.76
C ASP A 9 0.27 21.68 14.45
N SER A 10 0.27 20.85 13.40
CA SER A 10 1.49 20.15 12.96
C SER A 10 2.55 21.11 12.44
N GLU A 11 2.17 22.16 11.71
CA GLU A 11 3.07 23.22 11.28
C GLU A 11 3.65 24.02 12.44
N ALA A 12 2.86 24.25 13.50
CA ALA A 12 3.34 24.87 14.72
C ALA A 12 4.43 24.03 15.42
N VAL A 13 4.23 22.70 15.51
CA VAL A 13 5.22 21.77 16.09
C VAL A 13 6.46 21.68 15.22
N THR A 14 6.33 21.61 13.89
CA THR A 14 7.48 21.64 12.95
C THR A 14 8.31 22.92 13.13
N ARG A 15 7.64 24.07 13.29
CA ARG A 15 8.33 25.35 13.53
C ARG A 15 9.08 25.35 14.88
N ALA A 16 8.51 24.71 15.89
CA ALA A 16 9.12 24.60 17.22
C ALA A 16 10.28 23.58 17.26
N SER A 17 10.27 22.54 16.43
CA SER A 17 11.40 21.60 16.31
C SER A 17 12.57 22.23 15.54
N GLY A 18 12.29 23.14 14.62
CA GLY A 18 13.31 23.77 13.77
C GLY A 18 13.76 22.88 12.60
N ASP A 19 13.08 21.76 12.40
CA ASP A 19 13.33 20.82 11.30
C ASP A 19 12.35 21.07 10.14
N ALA A 20 12.69 20.56 8.95
CA ALA A 20 11.83 20.66 7.77
C ALA A 20 10.61 19.74 7.85
N SER A 21 10.68 18.69 8.66
CA SER A 21 9.62 17.72 8.89
C SER A 21 9.74 17.06 10.27
N LEU A 22 8.61 16.65 10.83
CA LEU A 22 8.55 15.93 12.11
C LEU A 22 8.87 14.45 11.91
N ALA A 23 9.48 13.84 12.92
CA ALA A 23 9.58 12.39 12.99
C ALA A 23 8.17 11.74 12.97
N PRO A 24 7.99 10.56 12.34
CA PRO A 24 6.68 9.93 12.20
C PRO A 24 5.94 9.73 13.53
N SER A 25 6.67 9.44 14.61
CA SER A 25 6.09 9.28 15.95
C SER A 25 5.54 10.59 16.50
N VAL A 26 6.25 11.71 16.30
CA VAL A 26 5.82 13.04 16.75
C VAL A 26 4.67 13.57 15.90
N ALA A 27 4.71 13.34 14.58
CA ALA A 27 3.63 13.71 13.68
C ALA A 27 2.30 13.04 14.06
N VAL A 28 2.31 11.74 14.35
CA VAL A 28 1.11 11.02 14.81
C VAL A 28 0.61 11.56 16.14
N GLU A 29 1.51 11.87 17.08
CA GLU A 29 1.12 12.38 18.39
C GLU A 29 0.53 13.79 18.32
N ALA A 30 1.06 14.67 17.46
CA ALA A 30 0.48 15.99 17.22
C ALA A 30 -1.00 15.87 16.76
N VAL A 31 -1.28 14.98 15.80
CA VAL A 31 -2.65 14.71 15.32
C VAL A 31 -3.56 14.21 16.45
N LEU A 32 -3.05 13.31 17.31
CA LEU A 32 -3.81 12.78 18.44
C LEU A 32 -4.09 13.86 19.49
N GLN A 33 -3.11 14.71 19.80
CA GLN A 33 -3.30 15.81 20.75
C GLN A 33 -4.31 16.84 20.23
N THR A 34 -4.27 17.17 18.93
CA THR A 34 -5.29 18.01 18.29
C THR A 34 -6.68 17.36 18.39
N ALA A 35 -6.80 16.04 18.25
CA ALA A 35 -8.08 15.34 18.35
C ALA A 35 -8.67 15.33 19.77
N LEU A 36 -7.81 15.43 20.78
CA LEU A 36 -8.19 15.46 22.19
C LEU A 36 -8.52 16.86 22.69
N GLN A 37 -8.20 17.92 21.94
CA GLN A 37 -8.60 19.26 22.31
C GLN A 37 -10.13 19.40 22.26
N PRO A 38 -10.75 20.04 23.27
CA PRO A 38 -12.17 20.32 23.24
C PRO A 38 -12.47 21.18 22.01
N ALA A 39 -13.54 20.84 21.28
CA ALA A 39 -13.97 21.59 20.11
C ALA A 39 -14.10 23.08 20.48
N GLN A 40 -13.26 23.92 19.87
CA GLN A 40 -13.33 25.35 20.10
C GLN A 40 -14.69 25.88 19.64
N SER A 41 -15.26 26.80 20.41
CA SER A 41 -16.62 27.33 20.21
C SER A 41 -16.81 27.91 18.81
N GLU A 42 -18.04 27.83 18.29
CA GLU A 42 -18.45 28.47 17.02
C GLU A 42 -17.94 29.92 16.95
N GLY A 43 -16.96 30.16 16.08
CA GLY A 43 -16.33 31.47 15.87
C GLY A 43 -14.80 31.52 15.95
N SER A 44 -14.11 30.42 16.29
CA SER A 44 -12.63 30.40 16.25
C SER A 44 -12.09 30.44 14.82
N ASP A 45 -11.04 31.21 14.60
CA ASP A 45 -10.32 31.27 13.34
C ASP A 45 -9.56 29.94 13.15
N TYR A 46 -9.83 29.22 12.05
CA TYR A 46 -9.26 27.88 11.81
C TYR A 46 -7.77 27.92 11.45
N ASP A 47 -7.22 29.12 11.26
CA ASP A 47 -5.79 29.39 11.08
C ASP A 47 -5.05 29.58 12.42
N GLU A 48 -5.76 29.52 13.56
CA GLU A 48 -5.16 29.61 14.90
C GLU A 48 -4.76 28.24 15.44
N VAL A 49 -3.60 28.17 16.09
CA VAL A 49 -3.06 26.93 16.70
C VAL A 49 -3.94 26.53 17.89
N SER A 50 -4.48 25.31 17.87
CA SER A 50 -5.36 24.81 18.94
C SER A 50 -4.61 24.13 20.07
N LEU A 51 -3.39 23.66 19.81
CA LEU A 51 -2.54 23.09 20.84
C LEU A 51 -2.03 24.18 21.80
N PRO A 52 -2.03 23.92 23.13
CA PRO A 52 -1.35 24.81 24.08
C PRO A 52 0.12 24.97 23.71
N GLU A 53 0.65 26.18 23.86
CA GLU A 53 2.06 26.51 23.54
C GLU A 53 3.04 25.54 24.22
N SER A 54 2.77 25.16 25.47
CA SER A 54 3.59 24.19 26.20
C SER A 54 3.64 22.80 25.55
N VAL A 55 2.55 22.37 24.90
CA VAL A 55 2.49 21.07 24.19
C VAL A 55 3.25 21.18 22.87
N VAL A 56 3.16 22.32 22.19
CA VAL A 56 3.91 22.57 20.96
C VAL A 56 5.42 22.56 21.23
N GLU A 57 5.87 23.22 22.31
CA GLU A 57 7.26 23.23 22.73
C GLU A 57 7.77 21.84 23.17
N GLU A 58 6.98 21.11 23.97
CA GLU A 58 7.32 19.76 24.41
C GLU A 58 7.49 18.81 23.22
N LEU A 59 6.56 18.83 22.27
CA LEU A 59 6.65 18.00 21.06
C LEU A 59 7.83 18.40 20.18
N GLY A 60 8.12 19.71 20.05
CA GLY A 60 9.27 20.20 19.31
C GLY A 60 10.62 19.82 19.95
N GLU A 61 10.74 19.88 21.27
CA GLU A 61 11.95 19.42 21.98
C GLU A 61 12.13 17.92 21.88
N ARG A 62 11.04 17.17 21.99
CA ARG A 62 11.08 15.72 21.84
C ARG A 62 11.48 15.32 20.44
N ASP A 63 10.95 15.98 19.41
CA ASP A 63 11.36 15.77 18.01
C ASP A 63 12.87 15.96 17.86
N ARG A 64 13.43 17.08 18.36
CA ARG A 64 14.87 17.38 18.37
C ARG A 64 15.74 16.34 19.09
N SER A 65 15.16 15.60 20.05
CA SER A 65 15.88 14.59 20.83
C SER A 65 15.95 13.21 20.18
N LEU A 66 15.18 12.96 19.11
CA LEU A 66 15.13 11.66 18.44
C LEU A 66 16.39 11.40 17.59
N GLU A 67 16.84 10.14 17.57
CA GLU A 67 18.03 9.75 16.81
C GLU A 67 17.77 9.80 15.29
N PRO A 68 18.81 10.01 14.45
CA PRO A 68 18.67 10.08 12.99
C PRO A 68 18.02 8.85 12.33
N TYR A 69 18.01 7.69 12.99
CA TYR A 69 17.37 6.47 12.47
C TYR A 69 15.84 6.49 12.61
N GLU A 70 15.30 7.31 13.51
CA GLU A 70 13.86 7.49 13.72
C GLU A 70 13.28 8.61 12.85
N ARG A 71 14.15 9.33 12.13
CA ARG A 71 13.81 10.34 11.13
C ARG A 71 14.09 9.77 9.74
N PRO A 72 13.10 9.61 8.84
CA PRO A 72 13.37 9.23 7.47
C PRO A 72 14.13 10.37 6.78
N GLY A 73 15.47 10.31 6.78
CA GLY A 73 16.31 11.33 6.15
C GLY A 73 16.12 11.35 4.64
N LEU A 74 15.68 12.49 4.11
CA LEU A 74 15.88 12.88 2.71
C LEU A 74 16.81 14.10 2.71
N ASP A 75 18.09 13.87 3.00
CA ASP A 75 19.15 14.82 2.65
C ASP A 75 20.22 14.09 1.84
N ASP A 76 20.37 14.53 0.59
CA ASP A 76 21.54 14.31 -0.25
C ASP A 76 22.69 15.20 0.28
N ASP A 77 23.92 14.70 0.15
CA ASP A 77 25.23 15.35 0.45
C ASP A 77 25.76 15.32 1.90
N GLU A 78 26.48 14.24 2.27
CA GLU A 78 27.65 14.38 3.14
C GLU A 78 28.78 13.35 2.84
N PRO A 79 30.07 13.75 2.76
CA PRO A 79 31.19 12.86 2.45
C PRO A 79 31.66 12.06 3.68
N GLN A 80 31.93 10.76 3.49
CA GLN A 80 32.44 9.88 4.55
C GLN A 80 33.89 10.22 4.97
N GLU A 81 34.09 10.55 6.25
CA GLU A 81 35.43 10.61 6.84
C GLU A 81 36.05 9.22 7.09
N PRO A 82 37.37 9.07 6.90
CA PRO A 82 38.09 7.80 7.03
C PRO A 82 38.41 7.47 8.50
N TRP A 83 37.95 6.29 8.93
CA TRP A 83 38.07 5.77 10.28
C TRP A 83 39.42 5.10 10.51
N GLY A 84 40.06 5.48 11.62
CA GLY A 84 41.46 5.19 11.95
C GLY A 84 41.77 3.75 12.40
N THR A 85 43.04 3.40 12.14
CA THR A 85 43.73 2.10 12.16
C THR A 85 43.84 1.39 13.54
N GLY A 86 43.03 1.75 14.55
CA GLY A 86 43.29 1.39 15.96
C GLY A 86 42.56 0.17 16.54
N LYS A 87 41.53 -0.39 15.88
CA LYS A 87 40.67 -1.45 16.46
C LYS A 87 40.65 -2.76 15.65
N ARG A 88 41.80 -3.18 15.11
CA ARG A 88 41.89 -4.34 14.20
C ARG A 88 42.17 -5.71 14.83
N TRP A 89 42.44 -5.82 16.14
CA TRP A 89 42.96 -7.09 16.69
C TRP A 89 42.04 -7.90 17.61
N MET A 90 40.77 -7.49 17.81
CA MET A 90 39.83 -8.27 18.64
C MET A 90 38.58 -8.81 17.91
N VAL A 91 38.38 -8.49 16.62
CA VAL A 91 37.25 -9.04 15.81
C VAL A 91 37.68 -10.14 14.82
N GLY A 92 39.00 -10.31 14.62
CA GLY A 92 39.55 -11.16 13.56
C GLY A 92 39.25 -12.66 13.64
N VAL A 93 38.98 -13.21 14.83
CA VAL A 93 38.74 -14.66 15.00
C VAL A 93 37.28 -15.03 14.70
N ALA A 94 36.31 -14.13 14.96
CA ALA A 94 34.90 -14.38 14.64
C ALA A 94 34.59 -14.13 13.15
N VAL A 95 35.24 -13.15 12.52
CA VAL A 95 35.09 -12.85 11.09
C VAL A 95 35.78 -13.90 10.20
N GLY A 96 36.89 -14.49 10.65
CA GLY A 96 37.57 -15.56 9.91
C GLY A 96 36.74 -16.84 9.74
N ALA A 97 36.03 -17.26 10.80
CA ALA A 97 35.13 -18.41 10.74
C ALA A 97 33.87 -18.12 9.91
N GLY A 98 33.34 -16.90 10.00
CA GLY A 98 32.22 -16.43 9.17
C GLY A 98 32.59 -16.34 7.68
N LEU A 99 33.77 -15.82 7.34
CA LEU A 99 34.24 -15.72 5.96
C LEU A 99 34.55 -17.09 5.35
N LEU A 100 35.06 -18.06 6.13
CA LEU A 100 35.29 -19.42 5.65
C LEU A 100 33.97 -20.17 5.39
N ALA A 101 32.96 -19.98 6.25
CA ALA A 101 31.61 -20.50 6.03
C ALA A 101 30.95 -19.87 4.81
N VAL A 102 31.10 -18.56 4.61
CA VAL A 102 30.65 -17.85 3.40
C VAL A 102 31.43 -18.31 2.16
N LEU A 103 32.73 -18.57 2.25
CA LEU A 103 33.54 -19.06 1.13
C LEU A 103 33.13 -20.48 0.70
N LEU A 104 32.90 -21.37 1.68
CA LEU A 104 32.38 -22.71 1.43
C LEU A 104 30.95 -22.67 0.86
N GLN A 105 30.13 -21.72 1.30
CA GLN A 105 28.78 -21.48 0.76
C GLN A 105 28.82 -20.90 -0.67
N THR A 106 29.86 -20.14 -1.03
CA THR A 106 30.09 -19.67 -2.42
C THR A 106 30.68 -20.74 -3.35
N LEU A 107 31.44 -21.70 -2.84
CA LEU A 107 32.05 -22.78 -3.62
C LEU A 107 31.12 -23.98 -3.84
N TRP A 108 30.15 -24.23 -2.94
CA TRP A 108 29.17 -25.32 -3.05
C TRP A 108 27.80 -24.92 -3.59
N GLY A 109 27.69 -23.75 -4.23
CA GLY A 109 26.65 -23.42 -5.20
C GLY A 109 25.21 -23.53 -4.69
N TRP A 110 24.65 -22.41 -4.24
CA TRP A 110 23.19 -22.28 -4.09
C TRP A 110 22.47 -22.59 -5.40
N PRO A 111 21.59 -23.62 -5.44
CA PRO A 111 20.78 -23.90 -6.60
C PRO A 111 19.54 -23.00 -6.57
N GLY A 112 19.50 -21.98 -7.45
CA GLY A 112 18.20 -21.44 -7.90
C GLY A 112 18.09 -19.95 -8.16
N TRP A 113 19.02 -19.10 -7.74
CA TRP A 113 18.94 -17.65 -7.98
C TRP A 113 19.90 -17.17 -9.07
N ARG A 114 19.86 -17.84 -10.23
CA ARG A 114 20.30 -17.21 -11.47
C ARG A 114 19.25 -16.19 -11.86
N ARG A 115 19.47 -14.94 -11.46
CA ARG A 115 18.95 -13.77 -12.14
C ARG A 115 19.33 -13.92 -13.62
N ARG A 116 18.36 -14.32 -14.46
CA ARG A 116 18.42 -13.98 -15.89
C ARG A 116 18.16 -12.47 -15.96
N THR A 117 19.21 -11.68 -15.75
CA THR A 117 19.32 -10.37 -16.37
C THR A 117 19.51 -10.60 -17.86
N GLY A 118 18.40 -10.91 -18.54
CA GLY A 118 18.25 -10.56 -19.93
C GLY A 118 18.00 -9.07 -19.99
N ASP A 119 19.07 -8.29 -19.83
CA ASP A 119 19.10 -6.90 -20.26
C ASP A 119 19.07 -6.94 -21.80
N ARG A 120 17.88 -7.15 -22.36
CA ARG A 120 17.58 -6.51 -23.63
C ARG A 120 17.25 -5.09 -23.22
N SER A 121 18.05 -4.14 -23.69
CA SER A 121 17.65 -2.76 -23.79
C SER A 121 16.30 -2.71 -24.50
N ALA A 122 15.23 -2.76 -23.71
CA ALA A 122 13.91 -2.44 -24.18
C ALA A 122 13.93 -0.92 -24.30
N GLY A 123 13.89 -0.42 -25.54
CA GLY A 123 13.38 0.91 -25.78
C GLY A 123 12.01 1.09 -25.11
N PRO A 124 11.45 2.30 -25.09
CA PRO A 124 10.19 2.59 -24.41
C PRO A 124 9.17 1.47 -24.64
N LEU A 125 8.85 0.72 -23.57
CA LEU A 125 7.86 -0.34 -23.71
C LEU A 125 6.52 0.36 -23.97
N PRO A 126 5.73 -0.12 -24.95
CA PRO A 126 4.42 0.46 -25.19
C PRO A 126 3.59 0.37 -23.90
N ALA A 127 2.80 1.41 -23.65
CA ALA A 127 1.74 1.40 -22.64
C ALA A 127 0.92 0.09 -22.73
N PRO A 128 0.18 -0.34 -21.70
CA PRO A 128 -0.56 -1.59 -21.79
C PRO A 128 -1.44 -1.48 -23.04
N ALA A 129 -1.33 -2.45 -23.94
CA ALA A 129 -2.00 -2.32 -25.22
C ALA A 129 -3.51 -2.12 -24.96
N LEU A 130 -4.15 -1.14 -25.60
CA LEU A 130 -5.60 -0.91 -25.49
C LEU A 130 -6.45 -2.21 -25.55
N PRO A 131 -6.10 -3.24 -26.36
CA PRO A 131 -6.78 -4.53 -26.30
C PRO A 131 -6.82 -5.20 -24.92
N ALA A 132 -5.78 -5.04 -24.09
CA ALA A 132 -5.74 -5.58 -22.73
C ALA A 132 -6.66 -4.80 -21.78
N ILE A 133 -6.78 -3.49 -21.95
CA ILE A 133 -7.69 -2.64 -21.18
C ILE A 133 -9.14 -2.92 -21.58
N GLU A 134 -9.44 -2.99 -22.88
CA GLU A 134 -10.80 -3.26 -23.36
C GLU A 134 -11.26 -4.67 -23.00
N GLN A 135 -10.40 -5.69 -23.10
CA GLN A 135 -10.71 -7.03 -22.59
C GLN A 135 -11.02 -7.00 -21.09
N ARG A 136 -10.24 -6.24 -20.31
CA ARG A 136 -10.49 -6.07 -18.86
C ARG A 136 -11.80 -5.35 -18.61
N ARG A 137 -12.15 -4.36 -19.42
CA ARG A 137 -13.39 -3.59 -19.34
C ARG A 137 -14.61 -4.44 -19.66
N GLU A 138 -14.52 -5.29 -20.68
CA GLU A 138 -15.57 -6.24 -21.03
C GLU A 138 -15.82 -7.24 -19.90
N GLU A 139 -14.75 -7.78 -19.31
CA GLU A 139 -14.87 -8.67 -18.15
C GLU A 139 -15.51 -7.95 -16.96
N ALA A 140 -15.03 -6.75 -16.63
CA ALA A 140 -15.56 -5.94 -15.53
C ALA A 140 -17.04 -5.59 -15.75
N THR A 141 -17.42 -5.20 -16.97
CA THR A 141 -18.80 -4.91 -17.36
C THR A 141 -19.68 -6.14 -17.18
N THR A 142 -19.23 -7.30 -17.63
CA THR A 142 -19.96 -8.57 -17.45
C THR A 142 -20.21 -8.87 -15.97
N GLN A 143 -19.20 -8.69 -15.11
CA GLN A 143 -19.33 -8.91 -13.67
C GLN A 143 -20.27 -7.88 -13.02
N LEU A 144 -20.22 -6.62 -13.44
CA LEU A 144 -21.03 -5.54 -12.90
C LEU A 144 -22.51 -5.71 -13.29
N THR A 145 -22.80 -6.10 -14.52
CA THR A 145 -24.15 -6.45 -14.97
C THR A 145 -24.70 -7.63 -14.16
N ALA A 146 -23.92 -8.70 -14.00
CA ALA A 146 -24.32 -9.85 -13.20
C ALA A 146 -24.55 -9.49 -11.71
N LEU A 147 -23.80 -8.52 -11.18
CA LEU A 147 -24.06 -7.96 -9.85
C LEU A 147 -25.41 -7.25 -9.83
N ALA A 148 -25.64 -6.30 -10.74
CA ALA A 148 -26.86 -5.50 -10.80
C ALA A 148 -28.13 -6.38 -10.90
N GLU A 149 -28.11 -7.41 -11.75
CA GLU A 149 -29.22 -8.36 -11.91
C GLU A 149 -29.51 -9.17 -10.63
N SER A 150 -28.51 -9.36 -9.78
CA SER A 150 -28.65 -10.14 -8.54
C SER A 150 -29.16 -9.34 -7.35
N LEU A 151 -28.99 -8.00 -7.35
CA LEU A 151 -29.38 -7.14 -6.23
C LEU A 151 -30.86 -7.22 -5.83
N PRO A 152 -31.84 -7.29 -6.76
CA PRO A 152 -33.26 -7.34 -6.40
C PRO A 152 -33.65 -8.58 -5.56
N ALA A 153 -32.87 -9.66 -5.62
CA ALA A 153 -33.14 -10.88 -4.86
C ALA A 153 -32.56 -10.84 -3.43
N VAL A 154 -31.83 -9.80 -3.07
CA VAL A 154 -31.13 -9.70 -1.79
C VAL A 154 -32.03 -9.02 -0.75
N PRO A 155 -32.20 -9.61 0.45
CA PRO A 155 -32.90 -8.95 1.54
C PRO A 155 -32.26 -7.62 1.93
N ALA A 156 -33.08 -6.65 2.34
CA ALA A 156 -32.58 -5.37 2.85
C ALA A 156 -31.66 -5.56 4.08
N GLY A 157 -30.60 -4.75 4.14
CA GLY A 157 -29.62 -4.75 5.23
C GLY A 157 -28.19 -4.52 4.73
N GLU A 158 -27.23 -4.57 5.66
CA GLU A 158 -25.82 -4.19 5.44
C GLU A 158 -25.17 -4.88 4.22
N ARG A 159 -25.54 -6.12 3.91
CA ARG A 159 -25.00 -6.85 2.76
C ARG A 159 -25.50 -6.30 1.43
N LEU A 160 -26.77 -5.89 1.35
CA LEU A 160 -27.32 -5.20 0.18
C LEU A 160 -26.66 -3.83 0.02
N ASP A 161 -26.48 -3.10 1.12
CA ASP A 161 -25.85 -1.77 1.11
C ASP A 161 -24.41 -1.85 0.59
N ARG A 162 -23.61 -2.80 1.11
CA ARG A 162 -22.24 -3.03 0.62
C ARG A 162 -22.19 -3.46 -0.84
N ALA A 163 -23.09 -4.34 -1.28
CA ALA A 163 -23.14 -4.78 -2.67
C ALA A 163 -23.50 -3.62 -3.62
N THR A 164 -24.42 -2.75 -3.18
CA THR A 164 -24.83 -1.55 -3.91
C THR A 164 -23.71 -0.52 -3.98
N LEU A 165 -23.05 -0.24 -2.85
CA LEU A 165 -21.90 0.66 -2.77
C LEU A 165 -20.75 0.20 -3.69
N ALA A 166 -20.46 -1.10 -3.72
CA ALA A 166 -19.44 -1.64 -4.60
C ALA A 166 -19.80 -1.46 -6.09
N ARG A 167 -21.09 -1.62 -6.45
CA ARG A 167 -21.57 -1.38 -7.81
C ARG A 167 -21.40 0.09 -8.20
N GLU A 168 -21.82 1.00 -7.34
CA GLU A 168 -21.75 2.45 -7.56
C GLU A 168 -20.31 2.95 -7.65
N ALA A 169 -19.40 2.41 -6.84
CA ALA A 169 -17.97 2.72 -6.92
C ALA A 169 -17.30 2.15 -8.19
N ALA A 170 -17.76 1.00 -8.69
CA ALA A 170 -17.21 0.34 -9.86
C ALA A 170 -17.64 0.98 -11.19
N GLU A 171 -18.90 1.40 -11.29
CA GLU A 171 -19.51 1.90 -12.53
C GLU A 171 -18.72 3.04 -13.22
N PRO A 172 -18.24 4.08 -12.51
CA PRO A 172 -17.51 5.14 -13.17
C PRO A 172 -16.06 4.77 -13.52
N LEU A 173 -15.47 3.76 -12.87
CA LEU A 173 -14.14 3.22 -13.22
C LEU A 173 -14.13 2.54 -14.59
N LEU A 174 -15.28 2.01 -15.04
CA LEU A 174 -15.42 1.43 -16.38
C LEU A 174 -15.20 2.43 -17.51
N ARG A 175 -15.14 3.74 -17.23
CA ARG A 175 -14.83 4.78 -18.23
C ARG A 175 -13.37 5.22 -18.20
N SER A 176 -12.55 4.69 -17.29
CA SER A 176 -11.14 5.05 -17.17
C SER A 176 -10.31 4.39 -18.28
N ASP A 177 -9.28 5.08 -18.75
CA ASP A 177 -8.26 4.51 -19.64
C ASP A 177 -7.06 3.94 -18.85
N ASP A 178 -7.15 3.95 -17.51
CA ASP A 178 -6.18 3.31 -16.63
C ASP A 178 -6.54 1.83 -16.40
N LEU A 179 -5.59 0.94 -16.70
CA LEU A 179 -5.73 -0.49 -16.45
C LEU A 179 -6.01 -0.80 -14.98
N LEU A 180 -5.45 -0.04 -14.04
CA LEU A 180 -5.68 -0.26 -12.60
C LEU A 180 -7.13 0.07 -12.23
N ASP A 181 -7.69 1.17 -12.72
CA ASP A 181 -9.08 1.53 -12.48
C ASP A 181 -10.05 0.50 -13.04
N VAL A 182 -9.85 0.07 -14.30
CA VAL A 182 -10.71 -0.95 -14.92
C VAL A 182 -10.59 -2.29 -14.19
N THR A 183 -9.39 -2.62 -13.70
CA THR A 183 -9.18 -3.80 -12.84
C THR A 183 -9.86 -3.62 -11.48
N GLY A 184 -9.85 -2.42 -10.92
CA GLY A 184 -10.55 -2.07 -9.70
C GLY A 184 -12.06 -2.23 -9.83
N ALA A 185 -12.64 -1.84 -10.97
CA ALA A 185 -14.03 -2.07 -11.30
C ALA A 185 -14.39 -3.57 -11.26
N LEU A 186 -13.54 -4.41 -11.87
CA LEU A 186 -13.70 -5.86 -11.84
C LEU A 186 -13.66 -6.41 -10.41
N VAL A 187 -12.72 -5.94 -9.58
CA VAL A 187 -12.58 -6.36 -8.19
C VAL A 187 -13.79 -5.97 -7.35
N LEU A 188 -14.24 -4.72 -7.45
CA LEU A 188 -15.42 -4.21 -6.75
C LEU A 188 -16.68 -4.99 -7.16
N ALA A 189 -16.87 -5.27 -8.45
CA ALA A 189 -17.96 -6.10 -8.92
C ALA A 189 -17.91 -7.51 -8.31
N ARG A 190 -16.74 -8.17 -8.33
CA ARG A 190 -16.55 -9.50 -7.69
C ARG A 190 -16.80 -9.46 -6.18
N ALA A 191 -16.38 -8.40 -5.49
CA ALA A 191 -16.61 -8.20 -4.07
C ALA A 191 -18.10 -8.00 -3.76
N GLY A 192 -18.80 -7.15 -4.51
CA GLY A 192 -20.24 -6.96 -4.38
C GLY A 192 -21.02 -8.26 -4.62
N ARG A 193 -20.66 -9.05 -5.65
CA ARG A 193 -21.27 -10.38 -5.89
C ARG A 193 -21.03 -11.34 -4.73
N ARG A 194 -19.91 -11.21 -4.02
CA ARG A 194 -19.63 -12.02 -2.84
C ARG A 194 -20.52 -11.61 -1.67
N GLU A 195 -20.78 -10.33 -1.48
CA GLU A 195 -21.74 -9.83 -0.48
C GLU A 195 -23.15 -10.37 -0.75
N VAL A 196 -23.60 -10.35 -2.01
CA VAL A 196 -24.84 -11.00 -2.46
C VAL A 196 -24.85 -12.49 -2.11
N ALA A 197 -23.77 -13.21 -2.43
CA ALA A 197 -23.67 -14.63 -2.13
C ALA A 197 -23.73 -14.92 -0.61
N ILE A 198 -23.15 -14.06 0.23
CA ILE A 198 -23.23 -14.18 1.69
C ILE A 198 -24.66 -13.93 2.17
N ALA A 199 -25.32 -12.87 1.69
CA ALA A 199 -26.68 -12.54 2.07
C ALA A 199 -27.68 -13.67 1.73
N LEU A 200 -27.44 -14.38 0.62
CA LEU A 200 -28.23 -15.53 0.19
C LEU A 200 -27.78 -16.87 0.80
N GLY A 201 -26.84 -16.86 1.75
CA GLY A 201 -26.34 -18.08 2.41
C GLY A 201 -25.48 -19.00 1.53
N ARG A 202 -25.03 -18.52 0.36
CA ARG A 202 -24.21 -19.25 -0.63
C ARG A 202 -22.70 -19.10 -0.39
N ALA A 203 -22.29 -18.18 0.48
CA ALA A 203 -20.91 -17.97 0.89
C ALA A 203 -20.82 -17.60 2.37
N ARG A 204 -19.64 -17.81 2.98
CA ARG A 204 -19.43 -17.60 4.43
C ARG A 204 -18.45 -16.50 4.80
N ALA A 205 -17.60 -16.08 3.87
CA ALA A 205 -16.52 -15.15 4.14
C ALA A 205 -16.45 -14.09 3.04
N PRO A 206 -16.05 -12.84 3.35
CA PRO A 206 -15.84 -11.80 2.36
C PRO A 206 -14.87 -12.19 1.24
N TYR A 207 -14.92 -11.45 0.14
CA TYR A 207 -13.97 -11.65 -0.96
C TYR A 207 -12.59 -11.10 -0.57
N ARG A 208 -11.55 -11.80 -0.99
CA ARG A 208 -10.15 -11.38 -0.89
C ARG A 208 -9.48 -11.69 -2.20
N VAL A 209 -8.92 -10.69 -2.86
CA VAL A 209 -8.17 -10.88 -4.10
C VAL A 209 -6.81 -11.49 -3.80
N CYS A 210 -6.16 -12.05 -4.82
CA CYS A 210 -4.75 -12.36 -4.75
C CYS A 210 -3.95 -11.06 -4.79
N PHE A 211 -3.09 -10.84 -3.80
CA PHE A 211 -2.29 -9.63 -3.69
C PHE A 211 -1.43 -9.37 -4.94
N PHE A 212 -0.82 -10.40 -5.54
CA PHE A 212 0.06 -10.18 -6.71
C PHE A 212 -0.68 -9.81 -7.99
N ASP A 213 -1.84 -10.40 -8.22
CA ASP A 213 -2.66 -10.09 -9.39
C ASP A 213 -4.13 -10.28 -9.01
N PRO A 214 -4.93 -9.20 -8.95
CA PRO A 214 -6.33 -9.27 -8.56
C PRO A 214 -7.22 -10.03 -9.55
N THR A 215 -6.74 -10.29 -10.77
CA THR A 215 -7.47 -11.06 -11.79
C THR A 215 -7.45 -12.54 -11.52
N HIS A 216 -6.46 -13.03 -10.76
CA HIS A 216 -6.36 -14.42 -10.35
C HIS A 216 -7.56 -14.86 -9.49
N ALA A 217 -7.60 -16.17 -9.23
CA ALA A 217 -8.51 -16.73 -8.23
C ALA A 217 -8.31 -16.08 -6.85
N THR A 218 -9.37 -16.16 -6.02
CA THR A 218 -9.42 -15.64 -4.65
C THR A 218 -8.15 -15.95 -3.85
N GLY A 219 -7.67 -14.95 -3.11
CA GLY A 219 -6.55 -15.02 -2.18
C GLY A 219 -6.90 -15.84 -0.92
N SER A 220 -7.03 -17.16 -1.09
CA SER A 220 -7.45 -18.08 -0.02
C SER A 220 -6.30 -18.64 0.83
N GLN A 221 -5.06 -18.27 0.50
CA GLN A 221 -3.85 -18.63 1.25
C GLN A 221 -3.17 -17.36 1.73
N ARG A 222 -2.18 -17.49 2.63
CA ARG A 222 -1.32 -16.38 3.02
C ARG A 222 0.14 -16.66 2.65
N ALA A 223 0.89 -15.62 2.39
CA ALA A 223 2.34 -15.68 2.23
C ALA A 223 2.99 -14.41 2.77
N ALA A 224 4.08 -14.59 3.51
CA ALA A 224 5.03 -13.54 3.81
C ALA A 224 5.61 -12.95 2.52
N TRP A 225 5.58 -11.63 2.42
CA TRP A 225 6.15 -10.88 1.31
C TRP A 225 6.89 -9.67 1.83
N ARG A 226 8.08 -9.42 1.28
CA ARG A 226 8.92 -8.29 1.71
C ARG A 226 8.67 -7.05 0.86
N PHE A 227 8.41 -5.94 1.55
CA PHE A 227 8.40 -4.59 1.03
C PHE A 227 9.60 -3.85 1.61
N GLY A 228 10.69 -3.75 0.84
CA GLY A 228 11.97 -3.27 1.36
C GLY A 228 12.45 -4.14 2.53
N ASP A 229 12.53 -3.52 3.71
CA ASP A 229 12.96 -4.16 4.95
C ASP A 229 11.83 -4.73 5.81
N THR A 230 10.58 -4.43 5.45
CA THR A 230 9.40 -4.93 6.17
C THR A 230 8.86 -6.20 5.53
N GLU A 231 8.51 -7.19 6.34
CA GLU A 231 7.80 -8.40 5.89
C GLU A 231 6.33 -8.33 6.31
N VAL A 232 5.43 -8.54 5.35
CA VAL A 232 3.98 -8.47 5.55
C VAL A 232 3.32 -9.74 5.02
N GLU A 233 2.37 -10.27 5.77
CA GLU A 233 1.56 -11.42 5.36
C GLU A 233 0.43 -10.99 4.43
N VAL A 234 0.50 -11.34 3.15
CA VAL A 234 -0.50 -10.96 2.13
C VAL A 234 -1.36 -12.15 1.69
N PRO A 235 -2.64 -11.94 1.33
CA PRO A 235 -3.48 -13.01 0.81
C PRO A 235 -3.09 -13.33 -0.64
N VAL A 236 -2.98 -14.62 -0.96
CA VAL A 236 -2.48 -15.09 -2.26
C VAL A 236 -3.32 -16.26 -2.77
N CYS A 237 -3.44 -16.37 -4.09
CA CYS A 237 -4.05 -17.55 -4.69
C CYS A 237 -3.14 -18.77 -4.52
N ARG A 238 -3.70 -19.98 -4.70
CA ARG A 238 -2.94 -21.24 -4.58
C ARG A 238 -1.74 -21.29 -5.52
N THR A 239 -1.83 -20.71 -6.72
CA THR A 239 -0.75 -20.68 -7.70
C THR A 239 0.40 -19.80 -7.25
N CYS A 240 0.13 -18.56 -6.83
CA CYS A 240 1.16 -17.66 -6.29
C CYS A 240 1.79 -18.23 -5.02
N ARG A 241 1.00 -18.86 -4.13
CA ARG A 241 1.54 -19.54 -2.94
C ARG A 241 2.55 -20.63 -3.31
N ARG A 242 2.24 -21.47 -4.31
CA ARG A 242 3.16 -22.50 -4.80
C ARG A 242 4.40 -21.91 -5.46
N ALA A 243 4.27 -20.81 -6.20
CA ALA A 243 5.42 -20.13 -6.80
C ALA A 243 6.41 -19.70 -5.70
N ILE A 244 5.91 -18.98 -4.70
CA ILE A 244 6.69 -18.51 -3.54
C ILE A 244 7.33 -19.69 -2.80
N ALA A 245 6.56 -20.72 -2.47
CA ALA A 245 7.07 -21.91 -1.79
C ALA A 245 8.17 -22.65 -2.58
N SER A 246 8.17 -22.51 -3.91
CA SER A 246 9.20 -23.06 -4.81
C SER A 246 10.36 -22.09 -5.11
N GLY A 247 10.46 -20.96 -4.40
CA GLY A 247 11.49 -19.95 -4.63
C GLY A 247 11.36 -19.20 -5.97
N ARG A 248 10.18 -19.25 -6.60
CA ARG A 248 9.89 -18.56 -7.87
C ARG A 248 9.09 -17.29 -7.61
N ALA A 249 9.34 -16.28 -8.44
CA ALA A 249 8.55 -15.04 -8.43
C ALA A 249 7.09 -15.34 -8.81
N PRO A 250 6.10 -14.82 -8.05
CA PRO A 250 4.70 -14.91 -8.44
C PRO A 250 4.41 -14.06 -9.68
N GLU A 251 3.48 -14.52 -10.51
CA GLU A 251 2.91 -13.71 -11.58
C GLU A 251 2.15 -12.55 -10.97
N THR A 252 2.41 -11.35 -11.47
CA THR A 252 2.03 -10.08 -10.85
C THR A 252 1.44 -9.16 -11.90
N LEU A 253 0.36 -8.47 -11.56
CA LEU A 253 -0.19 -7.40 -12.40
C LEU A 253 0.85 -6.30 -12.52
N ARG A 254 1.29 -6.04 -13.75
CA ARG A 254 2.30 -5.04 -14.06
C ARG A 254 1.71 -3.86 -14.80
N VAL A 255 2.16 -2.67 -14.44
CA VAL A 255 1.76 -1.40 -15.06
C VAL A 255 2.97 -0.61 -15.52
N PRO A 256 2.84 0.20 -16.59
CA PRO A 256 3.90 1.08 -17.01
C PRO A 256 4.12 2.22 -16.01
N HIS A 257 5.36 2.38 -15.61
CA HIS A 257 5.83 3.48 -14.79
C HIS A 257 7.15 3.98 -15.37
N ARG A 258 7.19 5.25 -15.81
CA ARG A 258 8.38 5.88 -16.43
C ARG A 258 9.01 5.02 -17.54
N GLY A 259 8.18 4.45 -18.42
CA GLY A 259 8.61 3.63 -19.56
C GLY A 259 9.03 2.19 -19.23
N ARG A 260 8.86 1.73 -17.98
CA ARG A 260 9.16 0.35 -17.54
C ARG A 260 7.93 -0.30 -16.92
N LEU A 261 7.78 -1.61 -17.09
CA LEU A 261 6.73 -2.36 -16.40
C LEU A 261 7.16 -2.70 -14.97
N ARG A 262 6.40 -2.23 -13.98
CA ARG A 262 6.58 -2.54 -12.56
C ARG A 262 5.35 -3.22 -12.00
N PRO A 263 5.48 -4.04 -10.94
CA PRO A 263 4.34 -4.48 -10.15
C PRO A 263 3.44 -3.31 -9.74
N TYR A 264 2.12 -3.50 -9.80
CA TYR A 264 1.18 -2.43 -9.42
C TYR A 264 1.36 -1.96 -7.96
N TYR A 265 1.76 -2.85 -7.06
CA TYR A 265 1.95 -2.53 -5.64
C TYR A 265 3.19 -1.66 -5.38
N GLU A 266 3.97 -1.34 -6.42
CA GLU A 266 5.07 -0.38 -6.36
C GLU A 266 4.71 0.99 -6.98
N ASP A 267 3.45 1.16 -7.38
CA ASP A 267 2.92 2.40 -7.94
C ASP A 267 2.33 3.30 -6.84
N ASP A 268 2.17 4.58 -7.13
CA ASP A 268 1.59 5.55 -6.21
C ASP A 268 0.09 5.71 -6.52
N SER A 269 -0.70 4.72 -6.09
CA SER A 269 -2.14 4.70 -6.33
C SER A 269 -2.89 4.08 -5.16
N VAL A 270 -4.16 4.46 -5.01
CA VAL A 270 -5.09 3.83 -4.06
C VAL A 270 -5.14 2.30 -4.22
N TRP A 271 -4.89 1.80 -5.43
CA TRP A 271 -4.86 0.37 -5.71
C TRP A 271 -3.63 -0.31 -5.13
N ALA A 272 -2.47 0.35 -5.20
CA ALA A 272 -1.23 -0.12 -4.58
C ALA A 272 -1.33 -0.12 -3.05
N GLU A 273 -1.82 0.97 -2.47
CA GLU A 273 -2.00 1.11 -1.01
C GLU A 273 -2.94 0.07 -0.42
N THR A 274 -4.05 -0.21 -1.10
CA THR A 274 -5.06 -1.15 -0.61
C THR A 274 -4.81 -2.59 -1.06
N GLY A 275 -3.88 -2.80 -2.01
CA GLY A 275 -3.71 -4.06 -2.72
C GLY A 275 -5.01 -4.53 -3.39
N PHE A 276 -5.77 -3.62 -4.01
CA PHE A 276 -7.15 -3.87 -4.48
C PHE A 276 -8.09 -4.42 -3.39
N GLY A 277 -7.92 -3.93 -2.17
CA GLY A 277 -8.66 -4.39 -0.99
C GLY A 277 -8.20 -5.72 -0.38
N SER A 278 -7.07 -6.26 -0.83
CA SER A 278 -6.44 -7.41 -0.15
C SER A 278 -5.80 -7.04 1.17
N LEU A 279 -5.38 -5.79 1.34
CA LEU A 279 -4.78 -5.25 2.55
C LEU A 279 -5.81 -4.54 3.45
N THR A 280 -7.02 -4.32 2.95
CA THR A 280 -8.13 -3.73 3.71
C THR A 280 -9.05 -4.82 4.28
N SER A 281 -9.60 -4.60 5.46
CA SER A 281 -10.55 -5.54 6.06
C SER A 281 -11.99 -5.37 5.55
N ASP A 282 -12.34 -4.17 5.08
CA ASP A 282 -13.70 -3.75 4.72
C ASP A 282 -13.81 -3.23 3.27
N LEU A 283 -14.87 -3.66 2.59
CA LEU A 283 -15.22 -3.24 1.24
C LEU A 283 -15.68 -1.77 1.20
N SER A 284 -16.34 -1.31 2.26
CA SER A 284 -16.82 0.07 2.34
C SER A 284 -15.67 1.06 2.41
N ASP A 285 -14.62 0.74 3.17
CA ASP A 285 -13.36 1.51 3.21
C ASP A 285 -12.70 1.60 1.83
N LEU A 286 -12.56 0.46 1.14
CA LEU A 286 -12.02 0.43 -0.23
C LEU A 286 -12.84 1.35 -1.16
N ALA A 287 -14.17 1.21 -1.16
CA ALA A 287 -15.04 2.02 -2.00
C ALA A 287 -14.94 3.52 -1.69
N ALA A 288 -14.85 3.89 -0.41
CA ALA A 288 -14.69 5.28 0.02
C ALA A 288 -13.36 5.88 -0.43
N ARG A 289 -12.24 5.16 -0.27
CA ARG A 289 -10.91 5.60 -0.72
C ARG A 289 -10.85 5.79 -2.23
N VAL A 290 -11.39 4.85 -2.99
CA VAL A 290 -11.47 4.95 -4.45
C VAL A 290 -12.31 6.15 -4.87
N ALA A 291 -13.45 6.39 -4.20
CA ALA A 291 -14.27 7.56 -4.48
C ALA A 291 -13.57 8.88 -4.14
N ALA A 292 -12.74 8.91 -3.08
CA ALA A 292 -11.96 10.08 -2.70
C ALA A 292 -10.84 10.38 -3.72
N GLU A 293 -10.05 9.37 -4.08
CA GLU A 293 -8.97 9.46 -5.09
C GLU A 293 -9.50 9.95 -6.44
N ARG A 294 -10.71 9.53 -6.83
CA ARG A 294 -11.31 10.01 -8.08
C ARG A 294 -11.80 11.44 -8.04
N ARG A 295 -12.03 12.01 -6.85
CA ARG A 295 -12.42 13.42 -6.71
C ARG A 295 -11.21 14.35 -6.70
N SER A 296 -10.01 13.85 -6.40
CA SER A 296 -8.77 14.64 -6.41
C SER A 296 -8.10 14.69 -7.80
N ARG A 297 -8.49 13.81 -8.73
CA ARG A 297 -8.07 13.80 -10.14
C ARG A 297 -8.98 14.68 -11.00
#